data_AF-A0A6G3XQ81-F1
#
_entry.id   AF-A0A6G3XQ81-F1
#
_cell.length_a   1.000
_cell.length_b   1.000
_cell.length_c   1.000
_cell.angle_alpha   90.00
_cell.angle_beta   90.00
_cell.angle_gamma   90.00
#
_symmetry.space_group_name_H-M   'P 1'
#
loop_
_entity.id
_entity.type
_entity.pdbx_description
1 polymer ?
#
loop_
_entity_poly.entity_id
_entity_poly.type
_entity_poly.pdbx_seq_one_letter_code
_entity_poly.pdbx_strand_id
1 'polypeptide(L)'
;GEWDGVRRVLGAAGLNPPVLHGDYLTAASLVVLGEAVAPCQPTSGPRDDMVIRPLLGDPLAVRLLLVSRPGTDIAVVYAQLEDAYRDAARRASGYHEWLLRHRSPLARTP
;
A
#
# COMPACT_ATOMS: atom_id res chain seq x y z
N GLY A 1 -11.38 -0.59 11.07
CA GLY A 1 -10.36 -1.46 10.45
C GLY A 1 -10.16 -1.11 8.99
N GLU A 2 -9.48 -1.96 8.23
CA GLU A 2 -9.21 -1.79 6.79
C GLU A 2 -10.49 -1.54 5.97
N TRP A 3 -11.52 -2.35 6.21
CA TRP A 3 -12.83 -2.26 5.54
C TRP A 3 -13.54 -0.92 5.77
N ASP A 4 -13.59 -0.43 7.01
CA ASP A 4 -14.18 0.88 7.31
C ASP A 4 -13.44 2.00 6.58
N GLY A 5 -12.12 1.87 6.45
CA GLY A 5 -11.29 2.79 5.68
C GLY A 5 -11.71 2.83 4.22
N VAL A 6 -11.75 1.66 3.58
CA VAL A 6 -12.14 1.53 2.17
C VAL A 6 -13.57 2.04 1.94
N ARG A 7 -14.54 1.67 2.79
CA ARG A 7 -15.93 2.16 2.67
C ARG A 7 -16.05 3.67 2.83
N ARG A 8 -15.31 4.26 3.79
CA ARG A 8 -15.29 5.72 3.96
C ARG A 8 -14.71 6.42 2.72
N VAL A 9 -13.61 5.92 2.17
CA VAL A 9 -12.98 6.49 0.97
C VAL A 9 -13.91 6.41 -0.23
N LEU A 10 -14.55 5.26 -0.45
CA LEU A 10 -15.53 5.08 -1.52
C LEU A 10 -16.74 6.00 -1.33
N GLY A 11 -17.30 6.05 -0.12
CA GLY A 11 -18.44 6.91 0.21
C GLY A 11 -18.13 8.40 0.02
N ALA A 12 -16.94 8.85 0.41
CA ALA A 12 -16.48 10.23 0.19
C ALA A 12 -16.35 10.58 -1.31
N ALA A 13 -16.11 9.58 -2.16
CA ALA A 13 -16.12 9.71 -3.62
C ALA A 13 -17.51 9.50 -4.25
N GLY A 14 -18.58 9.33 -3.45
CA GLY A 14 -19.94 9.08 -3.94
C GLY A 14 -20.20 7.65 -4.42
N LEU A 15 -19.34 6.70 -4.07
CA LEU A 15 -19.41 5.30 -4.48
C LEU A 15 -19.94 4.42 -3.32
N ASN A 16 -20.83 3.46 -3.64
CA ASN A 16 -21.30 2.45 -2.69
C ASN A 16 -21.33 1.03 -3.31
N PRO A 17 -20.20 0.53 -3.84
CA PRO A 17 -20.14 -0.83 -4.37
C PRO A 17 -20.22 -1.86 -3.24
N PRO A 18 -20.66 -3.10 -3.53
CA PRO A 18 -20.46 -4.22 -2.62
C PRO A 18 -18.94 -4.41 -2.38
N VAL A 19 -18.54 -4.51 -1.12
CA VAL A 19 -17.15 -4.75 -0.72
C VAL A 19 -17.04 -6.17 -0.22
N LEU A 20 -16.27 -7.00 -0.93
CA LEU A 20 -15.95 -8.36 -0.51
C LEU A 20 -14.73 -8.35 0.40
N HIS A 21 -14.76 -9.17 1.45
CA HIS A 21 -13.59 -9.45 2.28
C HIS A 21 -13.02 -10.80 1.86
N GLY A 22 -11.75 -10.81 1.46
CA GLY A 22 -11.02 -12.01 1.08
C GLY A 22 -9.55 -11.84 1.41
N ASP A 23 -8.80 -12.95 1.39
CA ASP A 23 -7.35 -12.90 1.47
C ASP A 23 -6.74 -12.30 0.19
N TYR A 24 -5.45 -11.97 0.27
CA TYR A 24 -4.73 -11.34 -0.84
C TYR A 24 -4.66 -12.20 -2.10
N LEU A 25 -4.57 -13.53 -1.98
CA LEU A 25 -4.47 -14.44 -3.13
C LEU A 25 -5.83 -14.56 -3.83
N THR A 26 -6.91 -14.65 -3.07
CA THR A 26 -8.27 -14.65 -3.60
C THR A 26 -8.58 -13.32 -4.30
N ALA A 27 -8.24 -12.19 -3.67
CA ALA A 27 -8.43 -10.87 -4.27
C ALA A 27 -7.63 -10.70 -5.57
N ALA A 28 -6.36 -11.13 -5.59
CA ALA A 28 -5.54 -11.10 -6.80
C ALA A 28 -6.15 -11.94 -7.93
N SER A 29 -6.64 -13.14 -7.63
CA SER A 29 -7.29 -14.01 -8.62
C SER A 29 -8.53 -13.37 -9.24
N LEU A 30 -9.38 -12.72 -8.42
CA LEU A 30 -10.56 -12.01 -8.91
C LEU A 30 -10.19 -10.79 -9.78
N VAL A 31 -9.11 -10.08 -9.45
CA VAL A 31 -8.60 -8.97 -10.26
C VAL A 31 -8.13 -9.46 -11.63
N VAL A 32 -7.36 -10.55 -11.67
CA VAL A 32 -6.87 -11.16 -12.93
C VAL A 32 -8.01 -11.63 -13.82
N LEU A 33 -9.07 -12.18 -13.22
CA LEU A 33 -10.28 -12.59 -13.95
C LEU A 33 -11.15 -11.41 -14.41
N GLY A 34 -10.85 -10.18 -13.99
CA GLY A 34 -11.64 -8.99 -14.30
C GLY A 34 -12.93 -8.87 -13.48
N GLU A 35 -13.08 -9.67 -12.43
CA GLU A 35 -14.28 -9.74 -11.57
C GLU A 35 -14.25 -8.70 -10.44
N ALA A 36 -13.08 -8.16 -10.12
CA ALA A 36 -12.91 -7.19 -9.04
C ALA A 36 -11.82 -6.16 -9.32
N VAL A 37 -11.86 -5.07 -8.57
CA VAL A 37 -10.73 -4.18 -8.32
C VAL A 37 -10.41 -4.22 -6.83
N ALA A 38 -9.13 -4.13 -6.48
CA ALA A 38 -8.69 -4.16 -5.09
C ALA A 38 -7.70 -3.01 -4.81
N PRO A 39 -7.76 -2.37 -3.63
CA PRO A 39 -6.64 -1.57 -3.17
C PRO A 39 -5.41 -2.46 -3.01
N CYS A 40 -4.23 -1.90 -3.27
CA CYS A 40 -2.97 -2.61 -3.08
C CYS A 40 -1.96 -1.70 -2.36
N GLN A 41 -0.92 -2.29 -1.77
CA GLN A 41 0.15 -1.50 -1.16
C GLN A 41 0.82 -0.65 -2.23
N PRO A 42 1.30 0.56 -1.91
CA PRO A 42 2.00 1.42 -2.88
C PRO A 42 3.31 0.81 -3.39
N THR A 43 3.89 -0.15 -2.67
CA THR A 43 5.05 -0.92 -3.07
C THR A 43 4.72 -2.15 -3.95
N SER A 44 3.44 -2.38 -4.24
CA SER A 44 3.01 -3.45 -5.17
C SER A 44 3.57 -3.19 -6.56
N GLY A 45 4.15 -4.23 -7.17
CA GLY A 45 4.64 -4.18 -8.55
C GLY A 45 3.55 -4.57 -9.56
N PRO A 46 3.66 -4.11 -10.81
CA PRO A 46 2.80 -4.59 -11.89
C PRO A 46 3.00 -6.10 -12.10
N ARG A 47 1.93 -6.79 -12.52
CA ARG A 47 1.99 -8.17 -13.01
C ARG A 47 1.45 -8.18 -14.44
N ASP A 48 1.84 -9.16 -15.24
CA ASP A 48 1.51 -9.20 -16.67
C ASP A 48 -0.01 -9.19 -16.95
N ASP A 49 -0.81 -9.61 -15.97
CA ASP A 49 -2.24 -9.82 -16.03
C ASP A 49 -3.07 -8.76 -15.28
N MET A 50 -2.44 -7.75 -14.68
CA MET A 50 -3.16 -6.67 -14.00
C MET A 50 -2.44 -5.32 -14.07
N VAL A 51 -3.23 -4.25 -14.06
CA VAL A 51 -2.72 -2.88 -14.02
C VAL A 51 -2.93 -2.25 -12.66
N ILE A 52 -1.92 -1.54 -12.17
CA ILE A 52 -2.01 -0.72 -10.95
C ILE A 52 -2.24 0.72 -11.37
N ARG A 53 -3.21 1.39 -10.73
CA ARG A 53 -3.52 2.81 -10.97
C ARG A 53 -3.48 3.58 -9.65
N PRO A 54 -2.84 4.76 -9.62
CA PRO A 54 -2.80 5.57 -8.42
C PRO A 54 -4.21 6.09 -8.08
N LEU A 55 -4.51 6.18 -6.78
CA LEU A 55 -5.67 6.89 -6.30
C LEU A 55 -5.42 8.40 -6.37
N LEU A 56 -6.48 9.18 -6.53
CA LEU A 56 -6.40 10.64 -6.49
C LEU A 56 -6.12 11.10 -5.05
N GLY A 57 -5.03 11.84 -4.85
CA GLY A 57 -4.59 12.31 -3.52
C GLY A 57 -3.92 11.20 -2.70
N ASP A 58 -4.24 11.13 -1.41
CA ASP A 58 -3.81 10.08 -0.49
C ASP A 58 -4.97 9.64 0.44
N PRO A 59 -6.04 9.06 -0.13
CA PRO A 59 -7.28 8.85 0.60
C PRO A 59 -7.22 7.61 1.50
N LEU A 60 -6.31 6.67 1.21
CA LEU A 60 -6.20 5.39 1.90
C LEU A 60 -4.74 5.12 2.23
N ALA A 61 -4.45 5.04 3.52
CA ALA A 61 -3.11 4.77 4.03
C ALA A 61 -3.04 3.45 4.78
N VAL A 62 -1.85 2.84 4.78
CA VAL A 62 -1.54 1.66 5.58
C VAL A 62 -0.52 2.03 6.65
N ARG A 63 -0.83 1.67 7.89
CA ARG A 63 0.07 1.88 9.03
C ARG A 63 0.84 0.60 9.29
N LEU A 64 2.14 0.64 9.02
CA LEU A 64 3.08 -0.42 9.40
C LEU A 64 3.49 -0.23 10.86
N LEU A 65 3.44 -1.29 11.64
CA LEU A 65 3.79 -1.28 13.06
C LEU A 65 4.85 -2.36 13.32
N LEU A 66 5.93 -1.97 14.00
CA LEU A 66 6.89 -2.88 14.59
C LEU A 66 6.65 -2.92 16.10
N VAL A 67 6.39 -4.11 16.63
CA VAL A 67 6.04 -4.31 18.04
C VAL A 67 6.98 -5.35 18.64
N SER A 68 7.51 -5.04 19.82
CA SER A 68 8.42 -5.93 20.56
C SER A 68 8.03 -6.01 22.03
N ARG A 69 8.56 -7.02 22.72
CA ARG A 69 8.48 -7.07 24.19
C ARG A 69 9.36 -5.97 24.79
N PRO A 70 9.02 -5.44 25.98
CA PRO A 70 9.88 -4.51 26.70
C PRO A 70 11.30 -5.06 26.86
N GLY A 71 12.31 -4.20 26.75
CA GLY A 71 13.73 -4.58 26.86
C GLY A 71 14.36 -5.16 25.58
N THR A 72 13.62 -5.27 24.49
CA THR A 72 14.18 -5.62 23.17
C THR A 72 14.84 -4.38 22.55
N ASP A 73 16.08 -4.50 22.09
CA ASP A 73 16.70 -3.47 21.23
C ASP A 73 16.06 -3.49 19.84
N ILE A 74 14.99 -2.72 19.69
CA ILE A 74 14.19 -2.65 18.47
C ILE A 74 14.77 -1.66 17.45
N ALA A 75 15.74 -0.83 17.85
CA ALA A 75 16.24 0.27 17.02
C ALA A 75 16.95 -0.24 15.76
N VAL A 76 17.78 -1.28 15.91
CA VAL A 76 18.48 -1.92 14.78
C VAL A 76 17.48 -2.54 13.80
N VAL A 77 16.48 -3.26 14.30
CA VAL A 77 15.44 -3.89 13.47
C VAL A 77 14.60 -2.83 12.75
N TYR A 78 14.27 -1.72 13.44
CA TYR A 78 13.55 -0.61 12.83
C TYR A 78 14.33 0.01 11.69
N ALA A 79 15.63 0.30 11.87
CA ALA A 79 16.47 0.86 10.83
C ALA A 79 16.54 -0.06 9.59
N GLN A 80 16.72 -1.36 9.80
CA GLN A 80 16.73 -2.35 8.71
C GLN A 80 15.37 -2.43 7.98
N LEU A 81 14.26 -2.35 8.73
CA LEU A 81 12.92 -2.35 8.14
C LEU A 81 12.65 -1.07 7.34
N GLU A 82 13.12 0.08 7.83
CA GLU A 82 13.03 1.36 7.13
C GLU A 82 13.82 1.33 5.82
N ASP A 83 15.06 0.83 5.83
CA ASP A 83 15.89 0.67 4.63
C ASP A 83 15.24 -0.28 3.62
N ALA A 84 14.75 -1.43 4.07
CA ALA A 84 14.04 -2.39 3.20
C ALA A 84 12.77 -1.78 2.59
N TYR A 85 12.04 -0.97 3.35
CA TYR A 85 10.86 -0.27 2.83
C TYR A 85 11.24 0.78 1.78
N ARG A 86 12.31 1.56 2.02
CA ARG A 86 12.84 2.53 1.04
C ARG A 86 13.28 1.83 -0.26
N ASP A 87 13.93 0.68 -0.16
CA ASP A 87 14.29 -0.14 -1.31
C ASP A 87 13.06 -0.63 -2.09
N ALA A 88 12.02 -1.10 -1.40
CA ALA A 88 10.77 -1.51 -2.03
C ALA A 88 10.06 -0.34 -2.71
N ALA A 89 10.00 0.81 -2.03
CA ALA A 89 9.39 2.04 -2.55
C ALA A 89 10.11 2.56 -3.81
N ARG A 90 11.44 2.48 -3.85
CA ARG A 90 12.24 2.85 -5.03
C ARG A 90 11.98 1.95 -6.23
N ARG A 91 11.77 0.64 -6.01
CA ARG A 91 11.51 -0.34 -7.08
C ARG A 91 10.11 -0.21 -7.69
N ALA A 92 9.14 0.31 -6.95
CA ALA A 92 7.81 0.59 -7.46
C ALA A 92 7.77 1.95 -8.18
N SER A 93 8.04 1.98 -9.49
CA SER A 93 8.22 3.21 -10.29
C SER A 93 7.14 4.28 -10.04
N GLY A 94 5.87 3.92 -10.14
CA GLY A 94 4.76 4.87 -9.94
C GLY A 94 4.72 5.45 -8.52
N TYR A 95 5.08 4.66 -7.51
CA TYR A 95 5.16 5.15 -6.14
C TYR A 95 6.40 6.00 -5.91
N HIS A 96 7.55 5.60 -6.45
CA HIS A 96 8.78 6.38 -6.38
C HIS A 96 8.61 7.77 -6.98
N GLU A 97 8.00 7.87 -8.17
CA GLU A 97 7.68 9.15 -8.81
C GLU A 97 6.73 10.00 -7.96
N TRP A 98 5.72 9.37 -7.36
CA TRP A 98 4.81 10.05 -6.44
C TRP A 98 5.57 10.61 -5.23
N LEU A 99 6.47 9.83 -4.63
CA LEU A 99 7.27 10.25 -3.48
C LEU A 99 8.18 11.44 -3.82
N LEU A 100 8.81 11.44 -4.99
CA LEU A 100 9.63 12.55 -5.47
C LEU A 100 8.80 13.82 -5.67
N ARG A 101 7.64 13.71 -6.34
CA ARG A 101 6.73 14.83 -6.60
C ARG A 101 6.25 15.50 -5.31
N HIS A 102 6.01 14.71 -4.26
CA HIS A 102 5.54 15.20 -2.97
C HIS A 102 6.67 15.49 -1.96
N ARG A 103 7.94 15.42 -2.40
CA ARG A 103 9.13 15.66 -1.56
C ARG A 103 9.12 14.82 -0.28
N SER A 104 8.63 13.58 -0.38
CA SER A 104 8.52 12.68 0.76
C SER A 104 9.90 12.37 1.34
N PRO A 105 10.06 12.31 2.68
CA PRO A 105 11.28 11.84 3.32
C PRO A 105 11.69 10.43 2.88
N LEU A 106 10.74 9.60 2.42
CA LEU A 106 10.97 8.26 1.92
C LEU A 106 11.69 8.23 0.56
N ALA A 107 11.62 9.32 -0.23
CA ALA A 107 12.33 9.42 -1.50
C ALA A 107 13.83 9.70 -1.34
N ARG A 108 14.25 10.14 -0.14
CA ARG A 108 15.66 10.46 0.12
C ARG A 108 16.44 9.16 0.15
N THR A 109 17.49 9.12 -0.67
CA THR A 109 18.58 8.16 -0.50
C THR A 109 19.45 8.70 0.64
N PRO A 110 19.94 7.85 1.57
CA PRO A 110 20.91 8.29 2.57
C PRO A 110 22.14 8.97 1.94
#